data_AF-A0A0G4HNK2-F1
#
_entry.id   AF-A0A0G4HNK2-F1
#
_cell.length_a   1.000
_cell.length_b   1.000
_cell.length_c   1.000
_cell.angle_alpha   90.00
_cell.angle_beta   90.00
_cell.angle_gamma   90.00
#
_symmetry.space_group_name_H-M   'P 1'
#
loop_
_entity.id
_entity.type
_entity.pdbx_description
1 polymer ?
#
loop_
_entity_poly.entity_id
_entity_poly.type
_entity_poly.pdbx_seq_one_letter_code
_entity_poly.pdbx_strand_id
1 'polypeptide(L)'
;MILLQLFVCSLCCLLVCTAEVQQQANDELLLSLQQEIEKSQSQKDGGFIPFVGFETRKGSWDSDIQLNFHGPFGQAWRRQVKCPDNNAFVPLWVSTMLVEAYKRGTPNLPPPSDESISLAVKLMDAYMDKNIDKGSGILFFWPQTYQKDKETWHAQPDNLSKIFDLRDVVKKFPDFIKNALYKIPVVGTIIKNFIEERSWPSAMRNVFNVPPDFDDSFVNLGLGALLKEQRKEFPQSWAAFEGMNGNNWMASRALVQFAYRPESDDFDQSVLDPRTYFWIREFLWEKTGQVEGGLFLPSTWVSNVTLDSILSEKGIFVPLHVNNVDLTVAVNVHSALTAAALANPVSSASSSEATEKEEGEGELPGWFNEEVLKVYTGATDLMVWSFSSPKSLIFDRRDIVQLYYPSIYNFLWLATRSFAEIETRLSPPSSSSLNRQGGRGGGSIPKELLKMRDALEAPLRVNATNYLLREARVTTAVTAKQGRKVKGDALPRNDLGVPFWKVDGEGEGEGDA
;
A
#
# COMPACT_ATOMS: atom_id res chain seq x y z
N MET A 1 -50.54 22.53 -21.82
CA MET A 1 -49.21 23.15 -21.56
C MET A 1 -48.97 23.41 -20.08
N ILE A 2 -49.81 24.17 -19.36
CA ILE A 2 -49.60 24.50 -17.93
C ILE A 2 -49.46 23.26 -17.03
N LEU A 3 -50.31 22.24 -17.20
CA LEU A 3 -50.24 20.99 -16.42
C LEU A 3 -48.95 20.18 -16.67
N LEU A 4 -48.42 20.20 -17.91
CA LEU A 4 -47.16 19.54 -18.25
C LEU A 4 -45.98 20.26 -17.59
N GLN A 5 -46.01 21.59 -17.59
CA GLN A 5 -44.99 22.42 -16.95
C GLN A 5 -44.98 22.23 -15.42
N LEU A 6 -46.15 22.15 -14.79
CA LEU A 6 -46.26 21.84 -13.35
C LEU A 6 -45.75 20.43 -13.04
N PHE A 7 -46.08 19.43 -13.86
CA PHE A 7 -45.60 18.05 -13.68
C PHE A 7 -44.07 17.96 -13.79
N VAL A 8 -43.46 18.61 -14.80
CA VAL A 8 -42.00 18.65 -14.96
C VAL A 8 -41.35 19.37 -13.79
N CYS A 9 -41.90 20.50 -13.33
CA CYS A 9 -41.38 21.19 -12.15
C CYS A 9 -41.46 20.32 -10.89
N SER A 10 -42.58 19.63 -10.65
CA SER A 10 -42.73 18.72 -9.50
C SER A 10 -41.77 17.53 -9.57
N LEU A 11 -41.55 16.95 -10.77
CA LEU A 11 -40.59 15.87 -10.95
C LEU A 11 -39.14 16.35 -10.73
N CYS A 12 -38.79 17.52 -11.24
CA CYS A 12 -37.49 18.14 -10.99
C CYS A 12 -37.28 18.44 -9.51
N CYS A 13 -38.28 19.00 -8.81
CA CYS A 13 -38.23 19.21 -7.37
C CYS A 13 -38.06 17.88 -6.61
N LEU A 14 -38.80 16.84 -6.99
CA LEU A 14 -38.66 15.52 -6.36
C LEU A 14 -37.26 14.94 -6.58
N LEU A 15 -36.71 15.03 -7.80
CA LEU A 15 -35.36 14.56 -8.12
C LEU A 15 -34.29 15.34 -7.34
N VAL A 16 -34.42 16.67 -7.25
CA VAL A 16 -33.54 17.53 -6.45
C VAL A 16 -33.62 17.15 -4.97
N CYS A 17 -34.83 17.02 -4.41
CA CYS A 17 -34.99 16.60 -3.02
C CYS A 17 -34.43 15.20 -2.75
N THR A 18 -34.61 14.23 -3.67
CA THR A 18 -34.00 12.90 -3.51
C THR A 18 -32.48 12.94 -3.61
N ALA A 19 -31.93 13.79 -4.48
CA ALA A 19 -30.48 13.97 -4.60
C ALA A 19 -29.90 14.66 -3.35
N GLU A 20 -30.59 15.67 -2.80
CA GLU A 20 -30.20 16.36 -1.57
C GLU A 20 -30.25 15.42 -0.35
N VAL A 21 -31.32 14.63 -0.20
CA VAL A 21 -31.44 13.64 0.88
C VAL A 21 -30.35 12.57 0.77
N GLN A 22 -30.09 12.08 -0.44
CA GLN A 22 -29.00 11.12 -0.67
C GLN A 22 -27.63 11.74 -0.37
N GLN A 23 -27.41 13.00 -0.77
CA GLN A 23 -26.17 13.72 -0.51
C GLN A 23 -25.95 13.93 0.98
N GLN A 24 -26.99 14.34 1.73
CA GLN A 24 -26.92 14.50 3.17
C GLN A 24 -26.62 13.17 3.87
N ALA A 25 -27.31 12.09 3.49
CA ALA A 25 -27.04 10.76 4.04
C ALA A 25 -25.60 10.29 3.76
N ASN A 26 -25.07 10.59 2.56
CA ASN A 26 -23.68 10.31 2.22
C ASN A 26 -22.71 11.15 3.06
N ASP A 27 -22.99 12.45 3.27
CA ASP A 27 -22.16 13.34 4.07
C ASP A 27 -22.10 12.88 5.54
N GLU A 28 -23.24 12.49 6.12
CA GLU A 28 -23.33 11.94 7.47
C GLU A 28 -22.53 10.62 7.61
N LEU A 29 -22.63 9.75 6.61
CA LEU A 29 -21.86 8.51 6.57
C LEU A 29 -20.35 8.80 6.51
N LEU A 30 -19.91 9.69 5.61
CA LEU A 30 -18.49 10.04 5.47
C LEU A 30 -17.94 10.67 6.74
N LEU A 31 -18.70 11.57 7.38
CA LEU A 31 -18.32 12.18 8.64
C LEU A 31 -18.20 11.13 9.76
N SER A 32 -19.17 10.22 9.87
CA SER A 32 -19.12 9.15 10.87
C SER A 32 -17.93 8.22 10.64
N LEU A 33 -17.60 7.91 9.39
CA LEU A 33 -16.44 7.08 9.06
C LEU A 33 -15.13 7.79 9.40
N GLN A 34 -14.99 9.08 9.05
CA GLN A 34 -13.82 9.87 9.41
C GLN A 34 -13.61 9.90 10.93
N GLN A 35 -14.66 10.16 11.71
CA GLN A 35 -14.59 10.22 13.17
C GLN A 35 -14.20 8.86 13.78
N GLU A 36 -14.73 7.75 13.26
CA GLU A 36 -14.40 6.42 13.78
C GLU A 36 -12.94 6.05 13.46
N ILE A 37 -12.46 6.39 12.25
CA ILE A 37 -11.07 6.20 11.86
C ILE A 37 -10.16 7.01 12.79
N GLU A 38 -10.41 8.30 12.98
CA GLU A 38 -9.60 9.16 13.86
C GLU A 38 -9.58 8.65 15.31
N LYS A 39 -10.75 8.24 15.83
CA LYS A 39 -10.89 7.71 17.18
C LYS A 39 -10.13 6.40 17.40
N SER A 40 -9.96 5.60 16.36
CA SER A 40 -9.19 4.35 16.42
C SER A 40 -7.67 4.55 16.39
N GLN A 41 -7.17 5.78 16.19
CA GLN A 41 -5.75 6.07 16.24
C GLN A 41 -5.20 5.93 17.67
N SER A 42 -4.10 5.20 17.83
CA SER A 42 -3.38 5.06 19.09
C SER A 42 -2.82 6.41 19.55
N GLN A 43 -3.31 6.89 20.70
CA GLN A 43 -2.92 8.19 21.25
C GLN A 43 -1.67 8.14 22.16
N LYS A 44 -1.21 6.94 22.50
CA LYS A 44 -0.09 6.71 23.44
C LYS A 44 0.69 5.47 23.04
N ASP A 45 1.97 5.47 23.37
CA ASP A 45 2.78 4.26 23.32
C ASP A 45 2.37 3.31 24.45
N GLY A 46 2.34 2.02 24.15
CA GLY A 46 2.08 0.94 25.08
C GLY A 46 3.18 -0.10 24.95
N GLY A 47 3.73 -0.59 26.07
CA GLY A 47 4.73 -1.65 26.03
C GLY A 47 4.09 -3.03 25.84
N PHE A 48 4.82 -3.94 25.20
CA PHE A 48 4.45 -5.36 25.20
C PHE A 48 4.54 -5.95 26.60
N ILE A 49 3.45 -6.56 27.07
CA ILE A 49 3.39 -7.26 28.35
C ILE A 49 2.95 -8.70 28.07
N PRO A 50 3.82 -9.71 28.30
CA PRO A 50 3.51 -11.11 28.01
C PRO A 50 2.12 -11.52 28.54
N PHE A 51 1.29 -12.06 27.65
CA PHE A 51 -0.07 -12.55 27.94
C PHE A 51 -1.10 -11.48 28.41
N VAL A 52 -0.71 -10.21 28.49
CA VAL A 52 -1.59 -9.10 28.92
C VAL A 52 -1.92 -8.18 27.75
N GLY A 53 -0.91 -7.79 26.96
CA GLY A 53 -1.12 -6.84 25.88
C GLY A 53 0.07 -6.73 24.93
N PHE A 54 -0.23 -6.31 23.72
CA PHE A 54 0.76 -6.04 22.68
C PHE A 54 1.29 -4.61 22.78
N GLU A 55 2.47 -4.40 22.21
CA GLU A 55 3.01 -3.06 22.01
C GLU A 55 2.18 -2.29 20.99
N THR A 56 1.89 -1.04 21.32
CA THR A 56 1.20 -0.07 20.46
C THR A 56 2.07 1.17 20.34
N ARG A 57 2.08 1.81 19.18
CA ARG A 57 2.83 3.05 18.94
C ARG A 57 1.90 4.24 18.78
N LYS A 58 2.26 5.37 19.37
CA LYS A 58 1.51 6.62 19.21
C LYS A 58 1.47 7.03 17.74
N GLY A 59 0.29 7.37 17.25
CA GLY A 59 0.05 7.77 15.86
C GLY A 59 -0.26 6.61 14.90
N SER A 60 -0.20 5.36 15.35
CA SER A 60 -0.59 4.21 14.53
C SER A 60 -2.09 3.95 14.58
N TRP A 61 -2.59 3.20 13.59
CA TRP A 61 -3.91 2.58 13.61
C TRP A 61 -3.77 1.07 13.72
N ASP A 62 -4.84 0.42 14.20
CA ASP A 62 -4.87 -1.02 14.37
C ASP A 62 -4.61 -1.74 13.04
N SER A 63 -3.64 -2.64 13.06
CA SER A 63 -3.35 -3.54 11.96
C SER A 63 -2.84 -4.86 12.53
N ASP A 64 -3.06 -5.97 11.84
CA ASP A 64 -2.72 -7.31 12.33
C ASP A 64 -1.89 -8.07 11.31
N ILE A 65 -0.79 -8.67 11.74
CA ILE A 65 -0.12 -9.74 10.99
C ILE A 65 -0.99 -10.99 11.05
N GLN A 66 -1.33 -11.50 9.87
CA GLN A 66 -1.95 -12.81 9.70
C GLN A 66 -1.02 -13.72 8.92
N LEU A 67 -0.54 -14.77 9.58
CA LEU A 67 0.27 -15.79 8.92
C LEU A 67 -0.62 -16.78 8.17
N ASN A 68 -0.28 -17.03 6.91
CA ASN A 68 -0.99 -17.96 6.05
C ASN A 68 -0.51 -19.38 6.28
N PHE A 69 -1.42 -20.24 6.75
CA PHE A 69 -1.20 -21.66 6.93
C PHE A 69 -2.17 -22.47 6.07
N HIS A 70 -1.69 -23.57 5.50
CA HIS A 70 -2.51 -24.48 4.70
C HIS A 70 -3.28 -25.50 5.57
N GLY A 71 -4.39 -26.00 5.04
CA GLY A 71 -5.26 -26.98 5.69
C GLY A 71 -6.33 -26.38 6.62
N PRO A 72 -7.36 -27.17 7.03
CA PRO A 72 -8.48 -26.66 7.82
C PRO A 72 -8.07 -26.01 9.14
N PHE A 73 -7.09 -26.59 9.83
CA PHE A 73 -6.55 -26.04 11.08
C PHE A 73 -5.83 -24.71 10.84
N GLY A 74 -4.99 -24.63 9.80
CA GLY A 74 -4.28 -23.41 9.44
C GLY A 74 -5.23 -22.26 9.10
N GLN A 75 -6.33 -22.54 8.40
CA GLN A 75 -7.37 -21.56 8.12
C GLN A 75 -8.11 -21.11 9.39
N ALA A 76 -8.43 -22.03 10.30
CA ALA A 76 -9.04 -21.68 11.58
C ALA A 76 -8.10 -20.80 12.42
N TRP A 77 -6.81 -21.16 12.47
CA TRP A 77 -5.78 -20.40 13.16
C TRP A 77 -5.64 -18.98 12.60
N ARG A 78 -5.51 -18.83 11.27
CA ARG A 78 -5.45 -17.52 10.60
C ARG A 78 -6.61 -16.60 10.98
N ARG A 79 -7.82 -17.15 11.15
CA ARG A 79 -9.03 -16.36 11.50
C ARG A 79 -9.08 -15.95 12.96
N GLN A 80 -8.49 -16.74 13.85
CA GLN A 80 -8.65 -16.58 15.31
C GLN A 80 -7.43 -15.93 15.96
N VAL A 81 -6.26 -16.03 15.34
CA VAL A 81 -5.00 -15.52 15.90
C VAL A 81 -4.53 -14.33 15.10
N LYS A 82 -4.51 -13.19 15.78
CA LYS A 82 -4.05 -11.90 15.29
C LYS A 82 -2.87 -11.45 16.14
N CYS A 83 -1.83 -10.96 15.49
CA CYS A 83 -0.72 -10.30 16.16
C CYS A 83 -0.72 -8.84 15.68
N PRO A 84 -1.01 -7.86 16.55
CA PRO A 84 -0.98 -6.46 16.17
C PRO A 84 0.37 -6.10 15.53
N ASP A 85 0.31 -5.38 14.42
CA ASP A 85 1.45 -4.96 13.62
C ASP A 85 1.67 -3.46 13.74
N ASN A 86 2.88 -3.07 14.09
CA ASN A 86 3.30 -1.68 14.11
C ASN A 86 4.17 -1.48 12.86
N ASN A 87 3.55 -1.00 11.78
CA ASN A 87 4.21 -0.78 10.48
C ASN A 87 4.03 0.68 9.99
N ALA A 88 4.83 1.05 8.98
CA ALA A 88 4.73 2.34 8.30
C ALA A 88 3.50 2.41 7.37
N PHE A 89 3.18 1.30 6.71
CA PHE A 89 2.14 1.20 5.69
C PHE A 89 0.78 1.75 6.13
N VAL A 90 0.22 1.24 7.22
CA VAL A 90 -1.13 1.61 7.65
C VAL A 90 -1.27 3.09 8.00
N PRO A 91 -0.42 3.68 8.88
CA PRO A 91 -0.52 5.11 9.16
C PRO A 91 -0.30 5.98 7.93
N LEU A 92 0.59 5.61 7.00
CA LEU A 92 0.76 6.34 5.74
C LEU A 92 -0.51 6.32 4.89
N TRP A 93 -1.09 5.14 4.69
CA TRP A 93 -2.28 4.96 3.87
C TRP A 93 -3.52 5.62 4.46
N VAL A 94 -3.78 5.41 5.74
CA VAL A 94 -4.92 6.04 6.43
C VAL A 94 -4.80 7.56 6.38
N SER A 95 -3.61 8.12 6.66
CA SER A 95 -3.40 9.57 6.57
C SER A 95 -3.61 10.10 5.16
N THR A 96 -3.08 9.42 4.14
CA THR A 96 -3.27 9.80 2.74
C THR A 96 -4.75 9.79 2.36
N MET A 97 -5.48 8.73 2.73
CA MET A 97 -6.90 8.61 2.46
C MET A 97 -7.74 9.68 3.16
N LEU A 98 -7.44 10.01 4.42
CA LEU A 98 -8.16 11.05 5.18
C LEU A 98 -7.95 12.44 4.58
N VAL A 99 -6.70 12.82 4.31
CA VAL A 99 -6.39 14.13 3.72
C VAL A 99 -6.95 14.22 2.29
N GLU A 100 -6.89 13.13 1.52
CA GLU A 100 -7.46 13.14 0.17
C GLU A 100 -8.99 13.17 0.19
N ALA A 101 -9.62 12.45 1.12
CA ALA A 101 -11.07 12.51 1.32
C ALA A 101 -11.51 13.94 1.63
N TYR A 102 -10.73 14.71 2.39
CA TYR A 102 -10.99 16.14 2.55
C TYR A 102 -10.79 16.94 1.26
N LYS A 103 -9.65 16.75 0.57
CA LYS A 103 -9.30 17.47 -0.67
C LYS A 103 -10.36 17.28 -1.77
N ARG A 104 -10.89 16.06 -1.91
CA ARG A 104 -11.76 15.66 -3.03
C ARG A 104 -13.19 15.30 -2.65
N GLY A 105 -13.47 15.21 -1.35
CA GLY A 105 -14.77 14.82 -0.84
C GLY A 105 -15.79 15.93 -0.97
N THR A 106 -16.88 15.77 -0.25
CA THR A 106 -18.03 16.66 -0.37
C THR A 106 -17.73 18.02 0.29
N PRO A 107 -18.37 19.11 -0.19
CA PRO A 107 -18.17 20.45 0.39
C PRO A 107 -18.55 20.57 1.88
N ASN A 108 -19.23 19.57 2.43
CA ASN A 108 -19.66 19.53 3.83
C ASN A 108 -18.73 18.69 4.71
N LEU A 109 -17.82 17.90 4.14
CA LEU A 109 -16.86 17.13 4.92
C LEU A 109 -15.81 18.09 5.53
N PRO A 110 -15.69 18.19 6.86
CA PRO A 110 -14.67 18.99 7.52
C PRO A 110 -13.29 18.35 7.36
N PRO A 111 -12.19 19.14 7.46
CA PRO A 111 -10.85 18.55 7.48
C PRO A 111 -10.71 17.58 8.66
N PRO A 112 -9.99 16.46 8.49
CA PRO A 112 -9.54 15.66 9.62
C PRO A 112 -8.67 16.49 10.58
N SER A 113 -8.48 16.00 11.80
CA SER A 113 -7.61 16.64 12.80
C SER A 113 -6.17 16.69 12.30
N ASP A 114 -5.61 17.89 12.16
CA ASP A 114 -4.19 18.10 11.84
C ASP A 114 -3.29 17.49 12.92
N GLU A 115 -3.72 17.47 14.19
CA GLU A 115 -3.00 16.78 15.25
C GLU A 115 -2.94 15.27 15.00
N SER A 116 -4.05 14.64 14.61
CA SER A 116 -4.09 13.20 14.29
C SER A 116 -3.17 12.86 13.13
N ILE A 117 -3.23 13.63 12.03
CA ILE A 117 -2.34 13.43 10.88
C ILE A 117 -0.87 13.71 11.27
N SER A 118 -0.60 14.74 12.08
CA SER A 118 0.74 15.07 12.54
C SER A 118 1.35 13.98 13.42
N LEU A 119 0.56 13.29 14.23
CA LEU A 119 1.02 12.13 15.00
C LEU A 119 1.46 10.98 14.09
N ALA A 120 0.69 10.67 13.05
CA ALA A 120 1.02 9.63 12.08
C ALA A 120 2.26 9.99 11.25
N VAL A 121 2.38 11.26 10.83
CA VAL A 121 3.56 11.76 10.11
C VAL A 121 4.79 11.66 10.99
N LYS A 122 4.75 12.14 12.25
CA LYS A 122 5.88 12.06 13.19
C LYS A 122 6.31 10.63 13.49
N LEU A 123 5.38 9.68 13.46
CA LEU A 123 5.68 8.27 13.65
C LEU A 123 6.64 7.74 12.55
N MET A 124 6.69 8.35 11.37
CA MET A 124 7.57 7.94 10.27
C MET A 124 9.06 8.00 10.61
N ASP A 125 9.48 8.84 11.56
CA ASP A 125 10.87 8.87 12.06
C ASP A 125 11.32 7.51 12.62
N ALA A 126 10.40 6.72 13.17
CA ALA A 126 10.71 5.38 13.67
C ALA A 126 11.03 4.36 12.54
N TYR A 127 10.56 4.65 11.33
CA TYR A 127 10.63 3.78 10.15
C TYR A 127 11.66 4.25 9.11
N MET A 128 12.12 5.50 9.19
CA MET A 128 13.21 6.03 8.36
C MET A 128 14.47 5.15 8.47
N ASP A 129 15.11 4.87 7.33
CA ASP A 129 16.34 4.09 7.30
C ASP A 129 17.49 4.82 8.01
N LYS A 130 17.85 4.30 9.19
CA LYS A 130 18.95 4.80 10.04
C LYS A 130 20.33 4.33 9.57
N ASN A 131 20.42 3.51 8.53
CA ASN A 131 21.69 3.07 7.93
C ASN A 131 22.18 4.00 6.81
N ILE A 132 21.38 4.99 6.42
CA ILE A 132 21.73 6.00 5.40
C ILE A 132 21.53 7.42 5.96
N ASP A 133 21.84 8.44 5.16
CA ASP A 133 21.72 9.82 5.59
C ASP A 133 20.27 10.19 5.95
N LYS A 134 20.14 11.02 7.01
CA LYS A 134 18.86 11.55 7.44
C LYS A 134 18.20 12.36 6.34
N GLY A 135 16.87 12.29 6.26
CA GLY A 135 16.11 13.05 5.28
C GLY A 135 15.94 12.35 3.93
N SER A 136 16.40 11.10 3.79
CA SER A 136 16.37 10.33 2.55
C SER A 136 14.96 10.04 2.01
N GLY A 137 13.96 10.04 2.90
CA GLY A 137 12.58 9.63 2.58
C GLY A 137 12.42 8.12 2.37
N ILE A 138 13.47 7.32 2.64
CA ILE A 138 13.46 5.87 2.49
C ILE A 138 13.04 5.23 3.81
N LEU A 139 11.99 4.40 3.74
CA LEU A 139 11.35 3.78 4.89
C LEU A 139 11.51 2.26 4.88
N PHE A 140 11.68 1.71 6.08
CA PHE A 140 11.40 0.31 6.35
C PHE A 140 9.93 0.13 6.72
N PHE A 141 9.38 -1.03 6.38
CA PHE A 141 8.03 -1.42 6.78
C PHE A 141 7.85 -1.46 8.31
N TRP A 142 8.87 -1.91 9.04
CA TRP A 142 8.87 -2.06 10.50
C TRP A 142 9.87 -1.12 11.20
N PRO A 143 9.70 -0.84 12.50
CA PRO A 143 10.59 0.07 13.19
C PRO A 143 11.96 -0.58 13.37
N GLN A 144 13.00 0.24 13.33
CA GLN A 144 14.37 -0.25 13.41
C GLN A 144 14.93 -0.26 14.84
N THR A 145 15.62 -1.35 15.19
CA THR A 145 16.46 -1.45 16.39
C THR A 145 17.94 -1.62 16.03
N TYR A 146 18.86 -1.19 16.89
CA TYR A 146 20.29 -1.28 16.60
C TYR A 146 20.84 -2.64 17.06
N GLN A 147 21.43 -3.39 16.13
CA GLN A 147 22.11 -4.65 16.41
C GLN A 147 23.60 -4.39 16.61
N LYS A 148 24.04 -4.43 17.87
CA LYS A 148 25.42 -4.08 18.25
C LYS A 148 26.45 -5.07 17.70
N ASP A 149 26.10 -6.34 17.62
CA ASP A 149 26.94 -7.42 17.08
C ASP A 149 27.16 -7.30 15.56
N LYS A 150 26.23 -6.68 14.84
CA LYS A 150 26.27 -6.50 13.39
C LYS A 150 26.55 -5.07 12.93
N GLU A 151 26.69 -4.15 13.89
CA GLU A 151 26.88 -2.71 13.69
C GLU A 151 25.91 -2.14 12.64
N THR A 152 24.62 -2.52 12.74
CA THR A 152 23.59 -2.16 11.77
C THR A 152 22.25 -1.93 12.46
N TRP A 153 21.39 -1.11 11.86
CA TRP A 153 19.99 -1.04 12.21
C TRP A 153 19.19 -2.06 11.39
N HIS A 154 18.37 -2.87 12.04
CA HIS A 154 17.48 -3.83 11.39
C HIS A 154 16.02 -3.55 11.77
N ALA A 155 15.11 -3.77 10.82
CA ALA A 155 13.68 -3.68 11.04
C ALA A 155 13.11 -5.07 11.32
N GLN A 156 12.18 -5.14 12.26
CA GLN A 156 11.45 -6.37 12.57
C GLN A 156 10.10 -6.04 13.21
N PRO A 157 9.06 -6.88 13.04
CA PRO A 157 7.77 -6.66 13.66
C PRO A 157 7.89 -6.77 15.18
N ASP A 158 7.72 -5.65 15.90
CA ASP A 158 7.93 -5.56 17.36
C ASP A 158 7.20 -6.67 18.12
N ASN A 159 5.90 -6.81 17.87
CA ASN A 159 5.05 -7.76 18.59
C ASN A 159 5.35 -9.21 18.22
N LEU A 160 5.49 -9.50 16.93
CA LEU A 160 5.73 -10.86 16.47
C LEU A 160 7.12 -11.35 16.91
N SER A 161 8.13 -10.48 16.90
CA SER A 161 9.47 -10.78 17.43
C SER A 161 9.42 -11.12 18.91
N LYS A 162 8.66 -10.35 19.70
CA LYS A 162 8.46 -10.61 21.13
C LYS A 162 7.67 -11.89 21.39
N ILE A 163 6.69 -12.25 20.55
CA ILE A 163 6.05 -13.57 20.60
C ILE A 163 7.10 -14.67 20.40
N PHE A 164 8.00 -14.51 19.43
CA PHE A 164 9.08 -15.50 19.23
C PHE A 164 10.03 -15.59 20.43
N ASP A 165 10.25 -14.50 21.16
CA ASP A 165 11.05 -14.50 22.40
C ASP A 165 10.31 -15.17 23.57
N LEU A 166 8.97 -15.21 23.58
CA LEU A 166 8.21 -15.95 24.60
C LEU A 166 8.58 -17.43 24.64
N ARG A 167 9.04 -18.00 23.53
CA ARG A 167 9.55 -19.37 23.49
C ARG A 167 10.62 -19.60 24.56
N ASP A 168 11.59 -18.68 24.65
CA ASP A 168 12.71 -18.82 25.58
C ASP A 168 12.30 -18.55 27.02
N VAL A 169 11.23 -17.79 27.24
CA VAL A 169 10.57 -17.66 28.54
C VAL A 169 9.90 -18.97 28.93
N VAL A 170 9.09 -19.56 28.06
CA VAL A 170 8.34 -20.80 28.36
C VAL A 170 9.30 -22.00 28.53
N LYS A 171 10.43 -22.03 27.81
CA LYS A 171 11.49 -23.04 28.04
C LYS A 171 12.04 -23.02 29.47
N LYS A 172 12.03 -21.86 30.14
CA LYS A 172 12.51 -21.71 31.51
C LYS A 172 11.45 -22.08 32.56
N PHE A 173 10.20 -22.35 32.17
CA PHE A 173 9.18 -22.77 33.12
C PHE A 173 9.52 -24.13 33.76
N PRO A 174 9.19 -24.33 35.04
CA PRO A 174 9.24 -25.64 35.67
C PRO A 174 8.45 -26.69 34.88
N ASP A 175 8.91 -27.93 34.87
CA ASP A 175 8.30 -29.00 34.05
C ASP A 175 6.83 -29.27 34.41
N PHE A 176 6.43 -29.07 35.67
CA PHE A 176 5.03 -29.20 36.05
C PHE A 176 4.12 -28.17 35.35
N ILE A 177 4.62 -26.94 35.12
CA ILE A 177 3.88 -25.90 34.39
C ILE A 177 3.81 -26.25 32.91
N LYS A 178 4.94 -26.67 32.30
CA LYS A 178 4.96 -27.11 30.90
C LYS A 178 4.01 -28.29 30.66
N ASN A 179 4.07 -29.29 31.53
CA ASN A 179 3.19 -30.46 31.48
C ASN A 179 1.71 -30.10 31.68
N ALA A 180 1.40 -29.07 32.47
CA ALA A 180 0.04 -28.55 32.59
C ALA A 180 -0.41 -27.86 31.29
N LEU A 181 0.44 -27.02 30.69
CA LEU A 181 0.17 -26.34 29.42
C LEU A 181 -0.03 -27.33 28.26
N TYR A 182 0.80 -28.38 28.18
CA TYR A 182 0.70 -29.43 27.16
C TYR A 182 -0.58 -30.26 27.24
N LYS A 183 -1.23 -30.32 28.41
CA LYS A 183 -2.47 -31.07 28.60
C LYS A 183 -3.72 -30.30 28.16
N ILE A 184 -3.61 -29.01 27.87
CA ILE A 184 -4.73 -28.22 27.35
C ILE A 184 -4.98 -28.67 25.90
N PRO A 185 -6.16 -29.22 25.55
CA PRO A 185 -6.42 -29.67 24.19
C PRO A 185 -6.19 -28.56 23.15
N VAL A 186 -5.60 -28.90 22.01
CA VAL A 186 -5.20 -27.99 20.90
C VAL A 186 -4.09 -27.01 21.28
N VAL A 187 -4.25 -26.23 22.35
CA VAL A 187 -3.27 -25.27 22.86
C VAL A 187 -1.97 -25.96 23.26
N GLY A 188 -2.05 -27.12 23.91
CA GLY A 188 -0.91 -27.92 24.32
C GLY A 188 -0.09 -28.41 23.14
N THR A 189 -0.74 -28.82 22.04
CA THR A 189 -0.07 -29.20 20.79
C THR A 189 0.64 -28.01 20.15
N ILE A 190 0.00 -26.84 20.13
CA ILE A 190 0.60 -25.62 19.58
C ILE A 190 1.80 -25.19 20.41
N ILE A 191 1.66 -25.12 21.74
CA ILE A 191 2.74 -24.75 22.66
C ILE A 191 3.88 -25.76 22.53
N LYS A 192 3.58 -27.05 22.45
CA LYS A 192 4.58 -28.10 22.26
C LYS A 192 5.34 -27.91 20.94
N ASN A 193 4.63 -27.75 19.82
CA ASN A 193 5.27 -27.51 18.52
C ASN A 193 6.09 -26.21 18.53
N PHE A 194 5.54 -25.12 19.08
CA PHE A 194 6.23 -23.83 19.19
C PHE A 194 7.51 -23.88 20.04
N ILE A 195 7.52 -24.69 21.11
CA ILE A 195 8.68 -24.86 21.99
C ILE A 195 9.70 -25.82 21.37
N GLU A 196 9.25 -26.98 20.91
CA GLU A 196 10.09 -28.11 20.49
C GLU A 196 10.62 -27.95 19.07
N GLU A 197 9.90 -27.27 18.17
CA GLU A 197 10.34 -27.06 16.80
C GLU A 197 11.45 -26.01 16.74
N ARG A 198 12.66 -26.45 16.40
CA ARG A 198 13.89 -25.63 16.48
C ARG A 198 14.06 -24.69 15.30
N SER A 199 13.63 -25.11 14.11
CA SER A 199 13.79 -24.40 12.83
C SER A 199 12.80 -23.26 12.63
N TRP A 200 11.55 -23.43 13.08
CA TRP A 200 10.46 -22.51 12.75
C TRP A 200 10.70 -21.06 13.23
N PRO A 201 11.02 -20.78 14.51
CA PRO A 201 11.18 -19.40 14.96
C PRO A 201 12.39 -18.69 14.35
N SER A 202 13.47 -19.42 14.07
CA SER A 202 14.67 -18.87 13.43
C SER A 202 14.42 -18.55 11.95
N ALA A 203 13.74 -19.45 11.23
CA ALA A 203 13.34 -19.19 9.84
C ALA A 203 12.37 -18.00 9.76
N MET A 204 11.36 -17.94 10.64
CA MET A 204 10.40 -16.84 10.65
C MET A 204 11.04 -15.50 11.02
N ARG A 205 11.95 -15.46 12.01
CA ARG A 205 12.70 -14.23 12.33
C ARG A 205 13.48 -13.71 11.13
N ASN A 206 14.11 -14.62 10.39
CA ASN A 206 14.87 -14.25 9.20
C ASN A 206 13.95 -13.63 8.14
N VAL A 207 12.80 -14.24 7.84
CA VAL A 207 11.86 -13.75 6.80
C VAL A 207 11.35 -12.33 7.05
N PHE A 208 11.38 -11.84 8.29
CA PHE A 208 10.92 -10.50 8.64
C PHE A 208 12.04 -9.45 8.78
N ASN A 209 13.31 -9.82 8.57
CA ASN A 209 14.41 -8.84 8.49
C ASN A 209 14.61 -8.41 7.03
N VAL A 210 13.61 -7.71 6.48
CA VAL A 210 13.63 -7.24 5.09
C VAL A 210 14.29 -5.86 4.99
N PRO A 211 14.90 -5.51 3.84
CA PRO A 211 15.42 -4.16 3.57
C PRO A 211 14.30 -3.11 3.49
N PRO A 212 14.63 -1.81 3.38
CA PRO A 212 13.61 -0.81 3.09
C PRO A 212 13.00 -1.06 1.70
N ASP A 213 11.79 -0.57 1.48
CA ASP A 213 11.05 -0.81 0.23
C ASP A 213 10.54 0.49 -0.41
N PHE A 214 10.26 0.41 -1.70
CA PHE A 214 9.68 1.50 -2.47
C PHE A 214 8.17 1.63 -2.29
N ASP A 215 7.51 0.69 -1.62
CA ASP A 215 6.08 0.81 -1.32
C ASP A 215 5.86 1.95 -0.33
N ASP A 216 6.37 1.80 0.89
CA ASP A 216 6.17 2.77 1.97
C ASP A 216 6.87 4.09 1.68
N SER A 217 8.09 4.03 1.12
CA SER A 217 8.88 5.21 0.78
C SER A 217 8.14 6.13 -0.20
N PHE A 218 7.50 5.57 -1.23
CA PHE A 218 6.78 6.38 -2.21
C PHE A 218 5.36 6.74 -1.74
N VAL A 219 4.67 5.92 -0.95
CA VAL A 219 3.42 6.38 -0.30
C VAL A 219 3.69 7.59 0.61
N ASN A 220 4.81 7.59 1.35
CA ASN A 220 5.26 8.73 2.14
C ASN A 220 5.55 9.98 1.27
N LEU A 221 6.23 9.81 0.13
CA LEU A 221 6.42 10.91 -0.84
C LEU A 221 5.09 11.48 -1.35
N GLY A 222 4.12 10.62 -1.67
CA GLY A 222 2.78 10.99 -2.09
C GLY A 222 2.00 11.75 -1.02
N LEU A 223 2.06 11.30 0.23
CA LEU A 223 1.49 12.02 1.38
C LEU A 223 2.11 13.41 1.53
N GLY A 224 3.42 13.54 1.36
CA GLY A 224 4.12 14.82 1.35
C GLY A 224 3.60 15.80 0.30
N ALA A 225 3.41 15.33 -0.93
CA ALA A 225 2.82 16.12 -2.01
C ALA A 225 1.43 16.64 -1.62
N LEU A 226 0.59 15.76 -1.07
CA LEU A 226 -0.76 16.09 -0.65
C LEU A 226 -0.78 17.10 0.52
N LEU A 227 0.07 16.90 1.53
CA LEU A 227 0.21 17.82 2.67
C LEU A 227 0.72 19.19 2.23
N LYS A 228 1.63 19.27 1.25
CA LYS A 228 2.11 20.56 0.72
C LYS A 228 0.99 21.38 0.09
N GLU A 229 0.13 20.72 -0.66
CA GLU A 229 -1.02 21.35 -1.31
C GLU A 229 -2.06 21.81 -0.30
N GLN A 230 -2.25 21.04 0.77
CA GLN A 230 -3.21 21.31 1.85
C GLN A 230 -2.55 21.97 3.08
N ARG A 231 -1.39 22.60 2.92
CA ARG A 231 -0.58 23.11 4.06
C ARG A 231 -1.25 24.22 4.88
N LYS A 232 -2.31 24.83 4.35
CA LYS A 232 -3.10 25.84 5.10
C LYS A 232 -4.00 25.15 6.12
N GLU A 233 -4.56 24.01 5.73
CA GLU A 233 -5.45 23.20 6.55
C GLU A 233 -4.68 22.24 7.47
N PHE A 234 -3.49 21.80 7.05
CA PHE A 234 -2.62 20.88 7.80
C PHE A 234 -1.20 21.43 8.05
N PRO A 235 -1.06 22.61 8.69
CA PRO A 235 0.24 23.24 8.88
C PRO A 235 1.19 22.42 9.77
N GLN A 236 0.69 21.75 10.81
CA GLN A 236 1.53 20.95 11.71
C GLN A 236 2.00 19.66 11.05
N SER A 237 1.11 19.01 10.30
CA SER A 237 1.46 17.81 9.53
C SER A 237 2.46 18.11 8.44
N TRP A 238 2.27 19.22 7.71
CA TRP A 238 3.23 19.67 6.70
C TRP A 238 4.61 19.95 7.32
N ALA A 239 4.67 20.73 8.39
CA ALA A 239 5.94 21.05 9.05
C ALA A 239 6.66 19.79 9.59
N ALA A 240 5.89 18.82 10.11
CA ALA A 240 6.45 17.54 10.53
C ALA A 240 7.03 16.75 9.35
N PHE A 241 6.30 16.68 8.23
CA PHE A 241 6.75 16.01 7.02
C PHE A 241 8.03 16.64 6.47
N GLU A 242 8.03 17.97 6.28
CA GLU A 242 9.14 18.74 5.73
C GLU A 242 10.41 18.60 6.58
N GLY A 243 10.27 18.57 7.92
CA GLY A 243 11.39 18.37 8.83
C GLY A 243 12.07 16.99 8.73
N MET A 244 11.37 15.97 8.22
CA MET A 244 11.89 14.60 8.11
C MET A 244 12.28 14.19 6.69
N ASN A 245 11.78 14.87 5.65
CA ASN A 245 11.94 14.48 4.25
C ASN A 245 12.73 15.54 3.46
N GLY A 246 13.83 16.02 4.03
CA GLY A 246 14.59 17.13 3.46
C GLY A 246 15.35 16.83 2.15
N ASN A 247 15.46 15.56 1.73
CA ASN A 247 16.30 15.16 0.59
C ASN A 247 15.69 14.04 -0.28
N ASN A 248 14.60 14.37 -0.98
CA ASN A 248 13.94 13.44 -1.91
C ASN A 248 14.80 12.97 -3.09
N TRP A 249 15.92 13.64 -3.37
CA TRP A 249 16.89 13.14 -4.37
C TRP A 249 17.42 11.75 -4.00
N MET A 250 17.48 11.41 -2.72
CA MET A 250 17.94 10.08 -2.31
C MET A 250 16.94 8.99 -2.70
N ALA A 251 15.65 9.19 -2.42
CA ALA A 251 14.62 8.23 -2.82
C ALA A 251 14.54 8.07 -4.34
N SER A 252 14.63 9.16 -5.12
CA SER A 252 14.61 9.07 -6.59
C SER A 252 15.86 8.44 -7.17
N ARG A 253 17.05 8.72 -6.62
CA ARG A 253 18.31 8.06 -7.02
C ARG A 253 18.29 6.59 -6.66
N ALA A 254 17.81 6.24 -5.47
CA ALA A 254 17.64 4.85 -5.06
C ALA A 254 16.70 4.11 -6.02
N LEU A 255 15.54 4.72 -6.36
CA LEU A 255 14.59 4.16 -7.31
C LEU A 255 15.26 3.82 -8.65
N VAL A 256 16.04 4.74 -9.20
CA VAL A 256 16.78 4.52 -10.45
C VAL A 256 17.85 3.45 -10.29
N GLN A 257 18.63 3.49 -9.21
CA GLN A 257 19.72 2.56 -8.94
C GLN A 257 19.24 1.12 -8.83
N PHE A 258 18.09 0.88 -8.19
CA PHE A 258 17.56 -0.45 -7.91
C PHE A 258 16.43 -0.88 -8.87
N ALA A 259 16.12 -0.07 -9.88
CA ALA A 259 15.15 -0.42 -10.92
C ALA A 259 15.62 -1.64 -11.73
N TYR A 260 14.68 -2.53 -12.05
CA TYR A 260 14.94 -3.64 -12.96
C TYR A 260 15.04 -3.14 -14.41
N ARG A 261 16.11 -3.55 -15.10
CA ARG A 261 16.46 -3.16 -16.47
C ARG A 261 16.86 -4.42 -17.25
N PRO A 262 15.94 -5.07 -17.99
CA PRO A 262 16.20 -6.34 -18.66
C PRO A 262 17.33 -6.27 -19.71
N GLU A 263 17.61 -5.09 -20.22
CA GLU A 263 18.61 -4.83 -21.27
C GLU A 263 19.95 -4.34 -20.71
N SER A 264 20.09 -4.25 -19.39
CA SER A 264 21.34 -3.82 -18.76
C SER A 264 22.39 -4.93 -18.79
N ASP A 265 23.64 -4.56 -19.06
CA ASP A 265 24.80 -5.43 -18.87
C ASP A 265 25.17 -5.60 -17.39
N ASP A 266 24.60 -4.76 -16.51
CA ASP A 266 24.76 -4.87 -15.07
C ASP A 266 23.85 -5.98 -14.51
N PHE A 267 24.47 -7.03 -13.98
CA PHE A 267 23.78 -8.15 -13.34
C PHE A 267 22.84 -7.71 -12.22
N ASP A 268 23.20 -6.69 -11.45
CA ASP A 268 22.36 -6.19 -10.35
C ASP A 268 21.06 -5.53 -10.83
N GLN A 269 21.00 -5.15 -12.10
CA GLN A 269 19.85 -4.50 -12.73
C GLN A 269 19.08 -5.46 -13.64
N SER A 270 19.73 -6.49 -14.20
CA SER A 270 19.15 -7.41 -15.19
C SER A 270 18.60 -8.71 -14.62
N VAL A 271 18.81 -8.97 -13.32
CA VAL A 271 18.32 -10.17 -12.62
C VAL A 271 16.98 -9.88 -11.93
N LEU A 272 16.08 -10.88 -11.95
CA LEU A 272 14.72 -10.73 -11.43
C LEU A 272 14.23 -11.98 -10.71
N ASP A 273 13.40 -11.78 -9.69
CA ASP A 273 12.66 -12.84 -9.02
C ASP A 273 11.89 -13.72 -10.04
N PRO A 274 12.05 -15.06 -9.99
CA PRO A 274 11.42 -15.96 -10.95
C PRO A 274 9.89 -15.96 -10.89
N ARG A 275 9.30 -15.65 -9.73
CA ARG A 275 7.84 -15.49 -9.56
C ARG A 275 7.37 -14.26 -10.31
N THR A 276 8.13 -13.16 -10.24
CA THR A 276 7.84 -11.97 -11.04
C THR A 276 8.00 -12.27 -12.52
N TYR A 277 9.15 -12.82 -12.93
CA TYR A 277 9.41 -13.18 -14.33
C TYR A 277 8.28 -14.04 -14.91
N PHE A 278 7.80 -15.02 -14.13
CA PHE A 278 6.70 -15.88 -14.55
C PHE A 278 5.48 -15.09 -15.00
N TRP A 279 5.07 -14.02 -14.30
CA TRP A 279 3.88 -13.26 -14.68
C TRP A 279 4.16 -12.11 -15.67
N ILE A 280 5.37 -11.51 -15.68
CA ILE A 280 5.70 -10.41 -16.61
C ILE A 280 6.38 -10.82 -17.92
N ARG A 281 6.75 -12.10 -18.13
CA ARG A 281 7.55 -12.50 -19.31
C ARG A 281 6.97 -12.02 -20.65
N GLU A 282 5.65 -12.03 -20.82
CA GLU A 282 4.97 -11.62 -22.05
C GLU A 282 5.11 -10.12 -22.28
N PHE A 283 4.94 -9.31 -21.22
CA PHE A 283 5.26 -7.89 -21.22
C PHE A 283 6.72 -7.61 -21.60
N LEU A 284 7.65 -8.39 -21.02
CA LEU A 284 9.08 -8.23 -21.33
C LEU A 284 9.38 -8.54 -22.79
N TRP A 285 8.80 -9.61 -23.35
CA TRP A 285 8.95 -9.94 -24.77
C TRP A 285 8.38 -8.85 -25.70
N GLU A 286 7.32 -8.18 -25.29
CA GLU A 286 6.72 -7.08 -26.05
C GLU A 286 7.54 -5.78 -25.99
N LYS A 287 8.19 -5.49 -24.87
CA LYS A 287 8.82 -4.17 -24.61
C LYS A 287 10.33 -4.13 -24.78
N THR A 288 11.03 -5.23 -24.54
CA THR A 288 12.50 -5.30 -24.65
C THR A 288 12.93 -5.01 -26.09
N GLY A 289 13.87 -4.09 -26.30
CA GLY A 289 14.32 -3.65 -27.62
C GLY A 289 13.35 -2.74 -28.37
N GLN A 290 12.18 -2.41 -27.79
CA GLN A 290 11.18 -1.51 -28.40
C GLN A 290 11.16 -0.12 -27.73
N VAL A 291 11.72 0.02 -26.53
CA VAL A 291 11.73 1.26 -25.76
C VAL A 291 13.05 1.99 -25.96
N GLU A 292 13.01 3.22 -26.47
CA GLU A 292 14.18 4.07 -26.61
C GLU A 292 14.85 4.30 -25.25
N GLY A 293 16.14 4.00 -25.14
CA GLY A 293 16.88 4.12 -23.89
C GLY A 293 16.64 3.00 -22.87
N GLY A 294 15.90 1.95 -23.24
CA GLY A 294 15.68 0.73 -22.46
C GLY A 294 14.49 0.78 -21.51
N LEU A 295 13.96 -0.40 -21.15
CA LEU A 295 12.87 -0.55 -20.18
C LEU A 295 13.38 -0.46 -18.73
N PHE A 296 12.71 0.35 -17.89
CA PHE A 296 13.03 0.51 -16.47
C PHE A 296 11.77 0.22 -15.66
N LEU A 297 11.81 -0.76 -14.75
CA LEU A 297 10.68 -1.10 -13.89
C LEU A 297 11.03 -0.85 -12.42
N PRO A 298 10.12 -0.23 -11.64
CA PRO A 298 10.32 -0.10 -10.20
C PRO A 298 10.33 -1.49 -9.57
N SER A 299 11.35 -1.75 -8.76
CA SER A 299 11.44 -2.96 -7.96
C SER A 299 10.74 -2.75 -6.60
N THR A 300 10.64 -3.80 -5.77
CA THR A 300 10.05 -3.68 -4.44
C THR A 300 11.06 -3.13 -3.44
N TRP A 301 12.26 -3.71 -3.38
CA TRP A 301 13.21 -3.43 -2.32
C TRP A 301 14.24 -2.39 -2.72
N VAL A 302 14.71 -1.59 -1.76
CA VAL A 302 15.86 -0.70 -1.92
C VAL A 302 17.15 -1.53 -1.80
N SER A 303 17.32 -2.48 -2.72
CA SER A 303 18.45 -3.41 -2.73
C SER A 303 18.62 -4.08 -4.11
N ASN A 304 19.79 -4.66 -4.34
CA ASN A 304 20.13 -5.52 -5.49
C ASN A 304 20.90 -6.76 -4.99
N VAL A 305 21.34 -7.64 -5.87
CA VAL A 305 21.98 -8.91 -5.46
C VAL A 305 23.30 -8.68 -4.73
N THR A 306 24.13 -7.75 -5.20
CA THR A 306 25.40 -7.41 -4.55
C THR A 306 25.16 -6.84 -3.15
N LEU A 307 24.26 -5.86 -3.01
CA LEU A 307 23.94 -5.24 -1.72
C LEU A 307 23.28 -6.25 -0.78
N ASP A 308 22.39 -7.09 -1.30
CA ASP A 308 21.76 -8.17 -0.53
C ASP A 308 22.78 -9.15 0.04
N SER A 309 23.81 -9.53 -0.73
CA SER A 309 24.89 -10.38 -0.23
C SER A 309 25.62 -9.75 0.96
N ILE A 310 25.84 -8.43 0.94
CA ILE A 310 26.50 -7.68 2.02
C ILE A 310 25.56 -7.56 3.24
N LEU A 311 24.30 -7.21 3.00
CA LEU A 311 23.30 -7.03 4.05
C LEU A 311 22.90 -8.35 4.71
N SER A 312 22.96 -9.46 3.97
CA SER A 312 22.64 -10.81 4.47
C SER A 312 23.58 -11.24 5.60
N GLU A 313 24.87 -10.86 5.52
CA GLU A 313 25.83 -11.06 6.63
C GLU A 313 25.41 -10.27 7.88
N LYS A 314 24.78 -9.11 7.66
CA LYS A 314 24.16 -8.28 8.70
C LYS A 314 22.73 -8.73 9.06
N GLY A 315 22.26 -9.83 8.48
CA GLY A 315 20.95 -10.43 8.72
C GLY A 315 19.75 -9.66 8.17
N ILE A 316 19.97 -8.75 7.21
CA ILE A 316 18.92 -8.09 6.42
C ILE A 316 18.98 -8.70 5.03
N PHE A 317 17.87 -9.20 4.50
CA PHE A 317 17.90 -9.79 3.17
C PHE A 317 16.58 -9.64 2.42
N VAL A 318 16.72 -9.53 1.11
CA VAL A 318 15.62 -9.58 0.14
C VAL A 318 15.10 -11.02 0.09
N PRO A 319 13.78 -11.26 0.14
CA PRO A 319 13.22 -12.59 -0.06
C PRO A 319 13.76 -13.23 -1.36
N LEU A 320 14.25 -14.47 -1.27
CA LEU A 320 14.91 -15.21 -2.36
C LEU A 320 16.24 -14.59 -2.87
N HIS A 321 16.83 -13.62 -2.16
CA HIS A 321 18.09 -12.96 -2.51
C HIS A 321 18.10 -12.30 -3.89
N VAL A 322 16.92 -11.91 -4.38
CA VAL A 322 16.74 -11.25 -5.67
C VAL A 322 15.54 -10.33 -5.60
N ASN A 323 15.67 -9.13 -6.18
CA ASN A 323 14.60 -8.17 -6.17
C ASN A 323 13.46 -8.58 -7.12
N ASN A 324 12.26 -8.09 -6.85
CA ASN A 324 11.05 -8.42 -7.58
C ASN A 324 10.38 -7.14 -8.08
N VAL A 325 9.56 -7.26 -9.13
CA VAL A 325 8.59 -6.22 -9.52
C VAL A 325 7.23 -6.67 -9.00
N ASP A 326 6.57 -5.79 -8.26
CA ASP A 326 5.21 -5.98 -7.76
C ASP A 326 4.32 -4.87 -8.32
N LEU A 327 3.12 -5.25 -8.78
CA LEU A 327 2.24 -4.33 -9.48
C LEU A 327 1.63 -3.27 -8.54
N THR A 328 1.44 -3.59 -7.25
CA THR A 328 1.04 -2.60 -6.25
C THR A 328 2.18 -1.62 -6.00
N VAL A 329 3.41 -2.08 -5.83
CA VAL A 329 4.56 -1.16 -5.67
C VAL A 329 4.71 -0.24 -6.88
N ALA A 330 4.58 -0.78 -8.10
CA ALA A 330 4.67 0.01 -9.32
C ALA A 330 3.64 1.15 -9.36
N VAL A 331 2.39 0.90 -8.93
CA VAL A 331 1.36 1.96 -8.90
C VAL A 331 1.58 2.95 -7.76
N ASN A 332 2.13 2.52 -6.61
CA ASN A 332 2.49 3.42 -5.50
C ASN A 332 3.58 4.40 -5.93
N VAL A 333 4.64 3.88 -6.55
CA VAL A 333 5.72 4.70 -7.14
C VAL A 333 5.17 5.65 -8.20
N HIS A 334 4.37 5.15 -9.15
CA HIS A 334 3.78 5.98 -10.20
C HIS A 334 2.91 7.11 -9.63
N SER A 335 2.03 6.81 -8.68
CA SER A 335 1.14 7.80 -8.07
C SER A 335 1.90 8.85 -7.28
N ALA A 336 2.87 8.43 -6.50
CA ALA A 336 3.72 9.33 -5.72
C ALA A 336 4.57 10.24 -6.60
N LEU A 337 5.20 9.69 -7.66
CA LEU A 337 5.95 10.47 -8.64
C LEU A 337 5.05 11.50 -9.34
N THR A 338 3.83 11.10 -9.72
CA THR A 338 2.85 12.03 -10.32
C THR A 338 2.55 13.18 -9.36
N ALA A 339 2.15 12.87 -8.12
CA ALA A 339 1.80 13.88 -7.13
C ALA A 339 2.99 14.79 -6.78
N ALA A 340 4.18 14.21 -6.60
CA ALA A 340 5.39 14.93 -6.25
C ALA A 340 5.90 15.81 -7.40
N ALA A 341 5.88 15.36 -8.65
CA ALA A 341 6.23 16.19 -9.81
C ALA A 341 5.33 17.43 -9.91
N LEU A 342 4.08 17.27 -9.49
CA LEU A 342 3.03 18.28 -9.58
C LEU A 342 3.01 19.25 -8.39
N ALA A 343 3.28 18.79 -7.17
CA ALA A 343 3.30 19.62 -5.96
C ALA A 343 4.70 20.14 -5.59
N ASN A 344 5.74 19.46 -6.07
CA ASN A 344 7.15 19.61 -5.71
C ASN A 344 7.38 19.67 -4.18
N PRO A 345 7.01 18.64 -3.40
CA PRO A 345 6.99 18.68 -1.92
C PRO A 345 8.33 18.90 -1.22
N VAL A 346 9.43 19.15 -1.93
CA VAL A 346 10.72 19.44 -1.29
C VAL A 346 11.31 20.68 -1.94
N SER A 347 11.62 21.68 -1.12
CA SER A 347 12.41 22.82 -1.59
C SER A 347 13.87 22.39 -1.69
N SER A 348 14.51 22.64 -2.83
CA SER A 348 15.89 22.29 -3.16
C SER A 348 16.95 23.09 -2.37
N ALA A 349 16.62 23.65 -1.22
CA ALA A 349 17.44 24.63 -0.51
C ALA A 349 18.79 24.10 0.04
N SER A 350 19.07 22.79 -0.05
CA SER A 350 20.28 22.18 0.54
C SER A 350 21.21 21.45 -0.43
N SER A 351 20.86 21.26 -1.71
CA SER A 351 21.79 20.62 -2.66
C SER A 351 22.58 21.67 -3.43
N SER A 352 23.88 21.77 -3.15
CA SER A 352 24.85 22.59 -3.90
C SER A 352 25.00 22.23 -5.39
N GLU A 353 24.30 21.19 -5.85
CA GLU A 353 24.23 20.74 -7.26
C GLU A 353 22.94 21.15 -7.98
N ALA A 354 21.95 21.69 -7.27
CA ALA A 354 20.79 22.30 -7.90
C ALA A 354 21.17 23.71 -8.34
N THR A 355 21.79 23.85 -9.52
CA THR A 355 21.75 25.13 -10.22
C THR A 355 20.29 25.54 -10.32
N GLU A 356 19.95 26.67 -9.69
CA GLU A 356 18.71 27.42 -9.83
C GLU A 356 18.50 27.76 -11.32
N LYS A 357 18.14 26.78 -12.14
CA LYS A 357 17.31 27.09 -13.29
C LYS A 357 15.97 27.45 -12.72
N GLU A 358 15.54 28.68 -12.97
CA GLU A 358 14.14 29.07 -12.79
C GLU A 358 13.30 27.99 -13.47
N GLU A 359 12.69 27.10 -12.69
CA GLU A 359 11.81 26.06 -13.20
C GLU A 359 10.69 26.77 -13.96
N GLY A 360 10.71 26.68 -15.28
CA GLY A 360 9.68 27.28 -16.12
C GLY A 360 8.33 26.67 -15.81
N GLU A 361 7.25 27.44 -15.95
CA GLU A 361 5.90 26.92 -15.73
C GLU A 361 5.62 25.68 -16.62
N GLY A 362 5.61 24.50 -16.00
CA GLY A 362 5.37 23.21 -16.63
C GLY A 362 6.60 22.40 -17.04
N GLU A 363 7.77 22.78 -16.52
CA GLU A 363 8.92 21.89 -16.48
C GLU A 363 8.80 20.92 -15.29
N LEU A 364 9.34 19.71 -15.46
CA LEU A 364 9.46 18.75 -14.37
C LEU A 364 10.50 19.27 -13.34
N PRO A 365 10.30 19.02 -12.04
CA PRO A 365 11.30 19.38 -11.03
C PRO A 365 12.66 18.74 -11.35
N GLY A 366 13.77 19.40 -10.98
CA GLY A 366 15.11 18.92 -11.34
C GLY A 366 15.44 17.48 -10.89
N TRP A 367 14.84 17.02 -9.79
CA TRP A 367 14.99 15.64 -9.28
C TRP A 367 14.26 14.58 -10.12
N PHE A 368 13.28 14.98 -10.93
CA PHE A 368 12.56 14.14 -11.87
C PHE A 368 13.27 14.16 -13.22
N ASN A 369 14.46 13.58 -13.24
CA ASN A 369 15.33 13.54 -14.43
C ASN A 369 14.90 12.45 -15.44
N GLU A 370 15.67 12.31 -16.53
CA GLU A 370 15.37 11.35 -17.60
C GLU A 370 15.30 9.89 -17.11
N GLU A 371 16.14 9.48 -16.16
CA GLU A 371 16.12 8.11 -15.63
C GLU A 371 14.88 7.87 -14.75
N VAL A 372 14.50 8.83 -13.91
CA VAL A 372 13.24 8.75 -13.14
C VAL A 372 12.04 8.70 -14.08
N LEU A 373 12.07 9.47 -15.17
CA LEU A 373 11.04 9.43 -16.20
C LEU A 373 10.96 8.05 -16.89
N LYS A 374 12.09 7.36 -17.12
CA LYS A 374 12.10 5.98 -17.63
C LYS A 374 11.43 5.01 -16.66
N VAL A 375 11.71 5.10 -15.36
CA VAL A 375 11.00 4.28 -14.35
C VAL A 375 9.50 4.59 -14.32
N TYR A 376 9.14 5.87 -14.38
CA TYR A 376 7.74 6.33 -14.39
C TYR A 376 6.98 5.80 -15.61
N THR A 377 7.56 5.93 -16.81
CA THR A 377 6.97 5.44 -18.06
C THR A 377 6.88 3.91 -18.11
N GLY A 378 7.91 3.20 -17.63
CA GLY A 378 7.88 1.75 -17.52
C GLY A 378 6.82 1.23 -16.54
N ALA A 379 6.62 1.92 -15.42
CA ALA A 379 5.51 1.63 -14.49
C ALA A 379 4.14 1.85 -15.17
N THR A 380 3.96 2.94 -15.92
CA THR A 380 2.73 3.18 -16.70
C THR A 380 2.48 2.06 -17.71
N ASP A 381 3.50 1.69 -18.48
CA ASP A 381 3.40 0.63 -19.48
C ASP A 381 3.01 -0.72 -18.85
N LEU A 382 3.61 -1.06 -17.71
CA LEU A 382 3.28 -2.27 -16.96
C LEU A 382 1.83 -2.23 -16.45
N MET A 383 1.38 -1.09 -15.93
CA MET A 383 -0.01 -0.90 -15.51
C MET A 383 -0.98 -1.08 -16.68
N VAL A 384 -0.76 -0.36 -17.79
CA VAL A 384 -1.61 -0.45 -19.00
C VAL A 384 -1.68 -1.88 -19.51
N TRP A 385 -0.54 -2.57 -19.56
CA TRP A 385 -0.47 -3.97 -19.95
C TRP A 385 -1.24 -4.88 -18.97
N SER A 386 -1.10 -4.67 -17.67
CA SER A 386 -1.83 -5.46 -16.66
C SER A 386 -3.35 -5.35 -16.80
N PHE A 387 -3.86 -4.16 -17.16
CA PHE A 387 -5.27 -3.89 -17.42
C PHE A 387 -5.76 -4.47 -18.76
N SER A 388 -4.89 -4.52 -19.77
CA SER A 388 -5.28 -4.74 -21.17
C SER A 388 -4.87 -6.11 -21.70
N SER A 389 -4.06 -6.86 -20.95
CA SER A 389 -3.63 -8.20 -21.30
C SER A 389 -4.83 -9.12 -21.59
N PRO A 390 -4.70 -10.13 -22.47
CA PRO A 390 -5.80 -11.05 -22.81
C PRO A 390 -6.42 -11.75 -21.59
N LYS A 391 -5.66 -11.88 -20.50
CA LYS A 391 -6.10 -12.45 -19.23
C LYS A 391 -6.45 -11.41 -18.17
N SER A 392 -6.45 -10.12 -18.52
CA SER A 392 -6.74 -9.03 -17.59
C SER A 392 -6.05 -9.25 -16.25
N LEU A 393 -4.72 -9.43 -16.26
CA LEU A 393 -3.96 -10.07 -15.18
C LEU A 393 -4.27 -9.51 -13.78
N ILE A 394 -4.43 -8.19 -13.67
CA ILE A 394 -4.81 -7.55 -12.40
C ILE A 394 -6.23 -7.90 -11.94
N PHE A 395 -7.16 -8.20 -12.83
CA PHE A 395 -8.52 -8.57 -12.48
C PHE A 395 -8.68 -10.06 -12.23
N ASP A 396 -8.02 -10.92 -13.03
CA ASP A 396 -8.26 -12.36 -13.02
C ASP A 396 -7.18 -13.15 -12.24
N ARG A 397 -5.97 -12.60 -12.10
CA ARG A 397 -4.81 -13.29 -11.49
C ARG A 397 -4.04 -12.43 -10.50
N ARG A 398 -4.79 -11.76 -9.61
CA ARG A 398 -4.26 -10.94 -8.51
C ARG A 398 -3.29 -11.69 -7.60
N ASP A 399 -3.56 -12.98 -7.42
CA ASP A 399 -2.77 -13.90 -6.60
C ASP A 399 -1.29 -13.98 -7.01
N ILE A 400 -0.96 -13.67 -8.27
CA ILE A 400 0.42 -13.69 -8.76
C ILE A 400 1.00 -12.31 -9.07
N VAL A 401 0.18 -11.30 -9.34
CA VAL A 401 0.66 -9.94 -9.68
C VAL A 401 0.75 -9.01 -8.47
N GLN A 402 0.04 -9.32 -7.39
CA GLN A 402 0.08 -8.60 -6.12
C GLN A 402 0.65 -9.51 -5.02
N LEU A 403 1.97 -9.72 -5.05
CA LEU A 403 2.65 -10.70 -4.20
C LEU A 403 2.60 -10.31 -2.72
N TYR A 404 2.70 -9.02 -2.43
CA TYR A 404 2.79 -8.51 -1.05
C TYR A 404 1.48 -7.86 -0.58
N TYR A 405 0.77 -7.16 -1.48
CA TYR A 405 -0.38 -6.33 -1.13
C TYR A 405 -1.60 -6.65 -2.02
N PRO A 406 -2.42 -7.65 -1.65
CA PRO A 406 -3.39 -8.28 -2.55
C PRO A 406 -4.70 -7.51 -2.76
N SER A 407 -4.81 -6.29 -2.23
CA SER A 407 -6.03 -5.50 -2.38
C SER A 407 -6.07 -4.87 -3.77
N ILE A 408 -6.94 -5.37 -4.64
CA ILE A 408 -7.23 -4.71 -5.91
C ILE A 408 -7.73 -3.28 -5.70
N TYR A 409 -8.42 -3.02 -4.59
CA TYR A 409 -8.97 -1.70 -4.31
C TYR A 409 -7.87 -0.69 -4.07
N ASN A 410 -6.77 -1.07 -3.41
CA ASN A 410 -5.62 -0.20 -3.21
C ASN A 410 -4.97 0.14 -4.56
N PHE A 411 -4.77 -0.89 -5.39
CA PHE A 411 -4.20 -0.72 -6.73
C PHE A 411 -5.06 0.22 -7.60
N LEU A 412 -6.37 -0.05 -7.69
CA LEU A 412 -7.30 0.76 -8.48
C LEU A 412 -7.41 2.18 -7.92
N TRP A 413 -7.40 2.34 -6.59
CA TRP A 413 -7.46 3.64 -5.97
C TRP A 413 -6.25 4.49 -6.39
N LEU A 414 -5.01 4.02 -6.24
CA LEU A 414 -3.82 4.79 -6.66
C LEU A 414 -3.75 5.04 -8.17
N ALA A 415 -4.09 4.04 -8.98
CA ALA A 415 -4.09 4.18 -10.43
C ALA A 415 -5.06 5.30 -10.88
N THR A 416 -6.27 5.31 -10.32
CA THR A 416 -7.27 6.35 -10.59
C THR A 416 -6.88 7.70 -10.00
N ARG A 417 -6.16 7.76 -8.88
CA ARG A 417 -5.73 9.03 -8.27
C ARG A 417 -4.65 9.73 -9.08
N SER A 418 -3.69 8.96 -9.59
CA SER A 418 -2.67 9.49 -10.52
C SER A 418 -3.32 10.17 -11.71
N PHE A 419 -4.28 9.49 -12.33
CA PHE A 419 -5.05 9.99 -13.46
C PHE A 419 -5.88 11.23 -13.09
N ALA A 420 -6.64 11.17 -12.00
CA ALA A 420 -7.52 12.25 -11.55
C ALA A 420 -6.75 13.52 -11.15
N GLU A 421 -5.53 13.41 -10.60
CA GLU A 421 -4.70 14.57 -10.26
C GLU A 421 -4.31 15.35 -11.51
N ILE A 422 -3.93 14.66 -12.59
CA ILE A 422 -3.60 15.28 -13.89
C ILE A 422 -4.86 15.91 -14.50
N GLU A 423 -6.01 15.21 -14.51
CA GLU A 423 -7.26 15.74 -15.05
C GLU A 423 -7.77 16.99 -14.31
N THR A 424 -7.65 17.01 -12.99
CA THR A 424 -8.12 18.14 -12.17
C THR A 424 -7.35 19.41 -12.52
N ARG A 425 -6.06 19.30 -12.85
CA ARG A 425 -5.20 20.42 -13.23
C ARG A 425 -5.40 20.89 -14.67
N LEU A 426 -5.92 20.02 -15.54
CA LEU A 426 -6.32 20.37 -16.91
C LEU A 426 -7.69 21.07 -16.98
N SER A 427 -8.56 20.78 -16.01
CA SER A 427 -9.92 21.30 -16.01
C SER A 427 -9.91 22.80 -15.71
N PRO A 428 -10.71 23.62 -16.43
CA PRO A 428 -10.90 25.03 -16.06
C PRO A 428 -11.39 25.12 -14.61
N PRO A 429 -10.97 26.14 -13.83
CA PRO A 429 -11.49 26.30 -12.47
C PRO A 429 -13.02 26.43 -12.54
N SER A 430 -13.72 25.45 -11.98
CA SER A 430 -15.17 25.48 -11.88
C SER A 430 -15.60 26.55 -10.88
N SER A 431 -16.68 27.28 -11.16
CA SER A 431 -17.18 28.36 -10.30
C SER A 431 -17.63 27.90 -8.90
N SER A 432 -17.81 26.59 -8.68
CA SER A 432 -18.18 25.99 -7.39
C SER A 432 -16.98 25.50 -6.55
N SER A 433 -15.76 25.44 -7.10
CA SER A 433 -14.56 24.98 -6.39
C SER A 433 -13.69 26.11 -5.80
N LEU A 434 -14.13 27.36 -5.95
CA LEU A 434 -13.40 28.57 -5.57
C LEU A 434 -13.10 28.72 -4.07
N ASN A 435 -13.76 27.97 -3.19
CA ASN A 435 -13.58 28.10 -1.74
C ASN A 435 -12.64 27.06 -1.09
N ARG A 436 -12.20 26.01 -1.81
CA ARG A 436 -11.29 24.97 -1.26
C ARG A 436 -9.98 24.81 -2.00
N GLN A 437 -9.85 25.34 -3.22
CA GLN A 437 -8.56 25.36 -3.89
C GLN A 437 -7.73 26.54 -3.37
N GLY A 438 -6.87 26.29 -2.38
CA GLY A 438 -5.69 27.09 -2.15
C GLY A 438 -4.91 27.21 -3.47
N GLY A 439 -4.95 28.41 -4.05
CA GLY A 439 -4.66 28.64 -5.47
C GLY A 439 -3.35 28.06 -6.01
N ARG A 440 -3.47 27.47 -7.21
CA ARG A 440 -2.54 27.55 -8.35
C ARG A 440 -3.28 26.96 -9.57
N GLY A 441 -4.21 27.73 -10.11
CA GLY A 441 -4.77 27.46 -11.44
C GLY A 441 -3.86 28.07 -12.49
N GLY A 442 -3.39 27.28 -13.46
CA GLY A 442 -2.77 27.78 -14.69
C GLY A 442 -1.34 27.34 -15.00
N GLY A 443 -0.71 26.47 -14.21
CA GLY A 443 0.58 25.89 -14.60
C GLY A 443 0.42 24.91 -15.75
N SER A 444 1.23 25.02 -16.80
CA SER A 444 1.23 24.02 -17.87
C SER A 444 1.65 22.65 -17.31
N ILE A 445 0.98 21.56 -17.70
CA ILE A 445 1.33 20.22 -17.22
C ILE A 445 2.45 19.67 -18.09
N PRO A 446 3.51 19.07 -17.52
CA PRO A 446 4.55 18.42 -18.29
C PRO A 446 3.98 17.42 -19.31
N LYS A 447 4.48 17.46 -20.55
CA LYS A 447 3.95 16.64 -21.66
C LYS A 447 4.03 15.15 -21.35
N GLU A 448 5.02 14.76 -20.59
CA GLU A 448 5.28 13.40 -20.12
C GLU A 448 4.12 12.89 -19.26
N LEU A 449 3.64 13.70 -18.31
CA LEU A 449 2.48 13.36 -17.48
C LEU A 449 1.20 13.27 -18.32
N LEU A 450 1.03 14.16 -19.32
CA LEU A 450 -0.12 14.12 -20.22
C LEU A 450 -0.19 12.83 -21.04
N LYS A 451 0.94 12.37 -21.56
CA LYS A 451 1.05 11.09 -22.27
C LYS A 451 0.65 9.91 -21.37
N MET A 452 1.07 9.92 -20.11
CA MET A 452 0.72 8.84 -19.17
C MET A 452 -0.77 8.84 -18.83
N ARG A 453 -1.35 10.03 -18.61
CA ARG A 453 -2.80 10.16 -18.45
C ARG A 453 -3.55 9.59 -19.66
N ASP A 454 -3.14 9.91 -20.88
CA ASP A 454 -3.78 9.37 -22.10
C ASP A 454 -3.67 7.83 -22.16
N ALA A 455 -2.51 7.28 -21.82
CA ALA A 455 -2.29 5.83 -21.82
C ALA A 455 -3.18 5.09 -20.81
N LEU A 456 -3.45 5.70 -19.65
CA LEU A 456 -4.27 5.13 -18.59
C LEU A 456 -5.78 5.38 -18.75
N GLU A 457 -6.19 6.31 -19.61
CA GLU A 457 -7.60 6.71 -19.73
C GLU A 457 -8.53 5.54 -20.05
N ALA A 458 -8.29 4.85 -21.16
CA ALA A 458 -9.14 3.73 -21.57
C ALA A 458 -9.09 2.56 -20.57
N PRO A 459 -7.91 2.08 -20.11
CA PRO A 459 -7.81 1.07 -19.06
C PRO A 459 -8.63 1.37 -17.80
N LEU A 460 -8.58 2.62 -17.30
CA LEU A 460 -9.29 3.01 -16.08
C LEU A 460 -10.79 3.23 -16.32
N ARG A 461 -11.15 4.02 -17.33
CA ARG A 461 -12.56 4.36 -17.61
C ARG A 461 -13.36 3.14 -18.06
N VAL A 462 -12.74 2.19 -18.75
CA VAL A 462 -13.42 1.00 -19.28
C VAL A 462 -13.18 -0.22 -18.37
N ASN A 463 -11.94 -0.71 -18.28
CA ASN A 463 -11.69 -2.02 -17.68
C ASN A 463 -11.88 -1.99 -16.15
N ALA A 464 -11.30 -1.00 -15.45
CA ALA A 464 -11.48 -0.86 -14.01
C ALA A 464 -12.93 -0.55 -13.62
N THR A 465 -13.62 0.29 -14.38
CA THR A 465 -15.03 0.61 -14.13
C THR A 465 -15.92 -0.62 -14.32
N ASN A 466 -15.73 -1.36 -15.41
CA ASN A 466 -16.47 -2.62 -15.65
C ASN A 466 -16.22 -3.63 -14.53
N TYR A 467 -14.97 -3.72 -14.05
CA TYR A 467 -14.63 -4.55 -12.91
C TYR A 467 -15.41 -4.15 -11.65
N LEU A 468 -15.36 -2.88 -11.25
CA LEU A 468 -16.06 -2.38 -10.06
C LEU A 468 -17.59 -2.55 -10.16
N LEU A 469 -18.18 -2.30 -11.33
CA LEU A 469 -19.60 -2.52 -11.57
C LEU A 469 -19.99 -4.00 -11.46
N ARG A 470 -19.13 -4.91 -11.91
CA ARG A 470 -19.33 -6.35 -11.77
C ARG A 470 -19.33 -6.76 -10.29
N GLU A 471 -18.34 -6.32 -9.53
CA GLU A 471 -18.24 -6.59 -8.08
C GLU A 471 -19.44 -6.02 -7.28
N ALA A 472 -19.86 -4.80 -7.61
CA ALA A 472 -21.01 -4.17 -6.98
C ALA A 472 -22.30 -4.99 -7.19
N ARG A 473 -22.53 -5.47 -8.42
CA ARG A 473 -23.70 -6.32 -8.76
C ARG A 473 -23.68 -7.64 -8.01
N VAL A 474 -22.52 -8.29 -7.91
CA VAL A 474 -22.36 -9.54 -7.14
C VAL A 474 -22.70 -9.30 -5.68
N THR A 475 -22.18 -8.22 -5.10
CA THR A 475 -22.44 -7.85 -3.70
C THR A 475 -23.93 -7.60 -3.46
N THR A 476 -24.60 -6.81 -4.32
CA THR A 476 -26.05 -6.57 -4.19
C THR A 476 -26.87 -7.86 -4.31
N ALA A 477 -26.48 -8.78 -5.20
CA ALA A 477 -27.18 -10.06 -5.36
C ALA A 477 -27.01 -10.98 -4.14
N VAL A 478 -25.82 -11.00 -3.51
CA VAL A 478 -25.56 -11.76 -2.27
C VAL A 478 -26.36 -11.17 -1.10
N THR A 479 -26.31 -9.84 -0.90
CA THR A 479 -27.04 -9.17 0.18
C THR A 479 -28.56 -9.31 0.02
N ALA A 480 -29.08 -9.22 -1.22
CA ALA A 480 -30.50 -9.44 -1.48
C ALA A 480 -30.95 -10.89 -1.21
N LYS A 481 -30.06 -11.88 -1.43
CA LYS A 481 -30.31 -13.28 -1.07
C LYS A 481 -30.24 -13.53 0.43
N GLN A 482 -29.34 -12.87 1.16
CA GLN A 482 -29.23 -12.98 2.63
C GLN A 482 -30.36 -12.23 3.36
N GLY A 483 -30.85 -11.12 2.80
CA GLY A 483 -31.99 -10.35 3.35
C GLY A 483 -33.33 -11.06 3.19
N ARG A 484 -33.45 -12.03 2.29
CA ARG A 484 -34.56 -13.00 2.29
C ARG A 484 -34.22 -14.10 3.27
N LYS A 485 -34.81 -14.08 4.47
CA LYS A 485 -34.78 -15.23 5.40
C LYS A 485 -35.05 -16.53 4.63
N VAL A 486 -33.99 -17.28 4.33
CA VAL A 486 -34.09 -18.66 3.90
C VAL A 486 -34.49 -19.44 5.14
N LYS A 487 -35.79 -19.74 5.27
CA LYS A 487 -36.22 -20.89 6.07
C LYS A 487 -35.69 -22.12 5.34
N GLY A 488 -34.71 -22.80 5.94
CA GLY A 488 -34.24 -24.12 5.52
C GLY A 488 -32.84 -24.12 4.91
N ASP A 489 -31.85 -24.43 5.76
CA ASP A 489 -30.62 -25.17 5.49
C ASP A 489 -30.03 -25.10 4.07
N ALA A 490 -29.30 -24.01 3.77
CA ALA A 490 -28.23 -24.05 2.79
C ALA A 490 -27.14 -23.04 3.17
N LEU A 491 -26.00 -23.55 3.66
CA LEU A 491 -24.80 -22.77 3.90
C LEU A 491 -24.22 -22.20 2.59
N PRO A 492 -23.48 -21.07 2.64
CA PRO A 492 -22.86 -20.47 1.46
C PRO A 492 -21.91 -21.45 0.74
N ARG A 493 -21.89 -21.39 -0.60
CA ARG A 493 -20.93 -22.08 -1.47
C ARG A 493 -19.96 -21.06 -2.05
N ASN A 494 -18.71 -21.46 -2.35
CA ASN A 494 -17.74 -20.59 -3.02
C ASN A 494 -18.03 -20.45 -4.52
N ASP A 495 -17.24 -19.63 -5.23
CA ASP A 495 -17.36 -19.37 -6.69
C ASP A 495 -17.16 -20.62 -7.57
N LEU A 496 -16.81 -21.76 -6.97
CA LEU A 496 -16.68 -23.08 -7.60
C LEU A 496 -17.87 -24.01 -7.28
N GLY A 497 -18.90 -23.54 -6.59
CA GLY A 497 -20.12 -24.30 -6.31
C GLY A 497 -20.00 -25.35 -5.20
N VAL A 498 -18.95 -25.32 -4.38
CA VAL A 498 -18.68 -26.33 -3.34
C VAL A 498 -19.11 -25.82 -1.95
N PRO A 499 -19.81 -26.63 -1.13
CA PRO A 499 -20.09 -26.30 0.27
C PRO A 499 -18.80 -26.26 1.10
N PHE A 500 -18.69 -25.31 2.04
CA PHE A 500 -17.47 -25.05 2.82
C PHE A 500 -16.87 -26.24 3.62
N TRP A 501 -17.54 -27.39 3.73
CA TRP A 501 -17.10 -28.51 4.58
C TRP A 501 -17.37 -29.93 4.03
N LYS A 502 -17.40 -30.15 2.71
CA LYS A 502 -17.37 -31.52 2.16
C LYS A 502 -16.07 -31.78 1.42
N VAL A 503 -15.10 -32.33 2.15
CA VAL A 503 -14.07 -33.20 1.57
C VAL A 503 -14.67 -34.60 1.69
N ASP A 504 -15.17 -35.16 0.59
CA ASP A 504 -15.50 -36.58 0.56
C ASP A 504 -14.16 -37.33 0.63
N GLY A 505 -13.80 -37.74 1.85
CA GLY A 505 -12.84 -38.79 2.06
C GLY A 505 -13.54 -40.10 1.80
N GLU A 506 -13.30 -40.69 0.63
CA GLU A 506 -13.28 -42.13 0.37
C GLU A 506 -12.77 -42.33 -1.05
N GLY A 507 -11.54 -42.80 -1.13
CA GLY A 507 -10.79 -42.99 -2.36
C GLY A 507 -9.44 -43.58 -1.99
N GLU A 508 -9.46 -44.83 -1.52
CA GLU A 508 -8.29 -45.69 -1.54
C GLU A 508 -7.68 -45.66 -2.95
N GLY A 509 -6.38 -45.41 -3.02
CA GLY A 509 -5.64 -45.32 -4.26
C GLY A 509 -4.18 -45.07 -3.96
N GLU A 510 -3.46 -46.17 -3.71
CA GLU A 510 -2.00 -46.26 -3.69
C GLU A 510 -1.39 -45.54 -4.90
N GLY A 511 -0.26 -44.87 -4.69
CA GLY A 511 0.52 -44.26 -5.77
C GLY A 511 1.68 -43.41 -5.26
N ASP A 512 2.82 -44.06 -5.06
CA ASP A 512 4.14 -43.47 -4.81
C ASP A 512 4.53 -42.43 -5.89
N ALA A 513 5.06 -41.28 -5.45
CA ALA A 513 6.22 -40.55 -5.98
C ALA A 513 6.41 -39.20 -5.27
#